data_AF-A0A1F9ZFS4-F1
#
_entry.id   AF-A0A1F9ZFS4-F1
#
_cell.length_a   1.000
_cell.length_b   1.000
_cell.length_c   1.000
_cell.angle_alpha   90.00
_cell.angle_beta   90.00
_cell.angle_gamma   90.00
#
_symmetry.space_group_name_H-M   'P 1'
#
loop_
_entity.id
_entity.type
_entity.pdbx_description
1 polymer ?
#
loop_
_entity_poly.entity_id
_entity_poly.type
_entity_poly.pdbx_seq_one_letter_code
_entity_poly.pdbx_strand_id
1 'polypeptide(L)' 'MAEARAGPHGRFELLEYNCPILAVAETYWEACEVEQELFTKVLQANVETTHRVVAGSHVCRFVITPRDRRGSA' A
#
# COMPACT_ATOMS: atom_id res chain seq x y z
N MET A 1 -8.07 8.14 7.91
CA MET A 1 -7.96 7.17 9.02
C MET A 1 -7.36 5.91 8.43
N ALA A 2 -6.32 5.39 9.08
CA ALA A 2 -5.61 4.20 8.63
C ALA A 2 -5.49 3.19 9.79
N GLU A 3 -5.49 1.90 9.46
CA GLU A 3 -5.35 0.79 10.39
C GLU A 3 -4.31 -0.20 9.84
N ALA A 4 -3.42 -0.67 10.71
CA ALA A 4 -2.47 -1.74 10.38
C ALA A 4 -2.87 -3.04 11.09
N ARG A 5 -2.91 -4.15 10.34
CA ARG A 5 -3.20 -5.49 10.85
C ARG A 5 -1.99 -6.39 10.66
N ALA A 6 -1.53 -7.01 11.73
CA ALA A 6 -0.47 -8.01 11.67
C ALA A 6 -1.03 -9.37 11.27
N GLY A 7 -0.29 -10.09 10.43
CA GLY A 7 -0.55 -11.47 10.03
C GLY A 7 0.65 -12.37 10.34
N PRO A 8 0.54 -13.67 9.99
CA PRO A 8 1.63 -14.62 10.20
C PRO A 8 2.84 -14.31 9.29
N HIS A 9 4.01 -14.81 9.68
CA HIS A 9 5.26 -14.72 8.90
C HIS A 9 5.68 -13.29 8.52
N GLY A 10 5.39 -12.31 9.37
CA GLY A 10 5.77 -10.91 9.13
C GLY A 10 4.95 -10.23 8.03
N ARG A 11 3.83 -10.82 7.61
CA ARG A 11 2.87 -10.18 6.72
C ARG A 11 2.08 -9.10 7.49
N PHE A 12 1.86 -7.97 6.85
CA PHE A 12 0.98 -6.90 7.37
C PHE A 12 -0.04 -6.49 6.32
N GLU A 13 -1.16 -5.94 6.77
CA GLU A 13 -2.11 -5.24 5.93
C GLU A 13 -2.29 -3.82 6.43
N LEU A 14 -2.11 -2.85 5.56
CA LEU A 14 -2.43 -1.45 5.82
C LEU A 14 -3.74 -1.11 5.10
N LEU A 15 -4.70 -0.61 5.86
CA LEU A 15 -6.03 -0.25 5.40
C LEU A 15 -6.22 1.24 5.59
N GLU A 16 -6.40 1.97 4.49
CA GLU A 16 -6.72 3.40 4.52
C GLU A 16 -8.18 3.61 4.16
N TYR A 17 -8.99 3.86 5.18
CA TYR A 17 -10.42 4.18 5.06
C TYR A 17 -10.66 5.61 4.56
N ASN A 18 -9.66 6.48 4.71
CA ASN A 18 -9.64 7.79 4.08
C ASN A 18 -8.34 7.91 3.28
N CYS A 19 -8.43 7.71 1.96
CA CYS A 19 -7.29 7.77 1.05
C CYS A 19 -6.76 9.22 0.99
N PRO A 20 -5.52 9.48 1.44
CA PRO A 20 -5.01 10.85 1.59
C PRO A 20 -4.82 11.56 0.25
N ILE A 21 -4.67 10.80 -0.84
CA ILE A 21 -4.41 11.30 -2.19
C ILE A 21 -5.63 11.22 -3.11
N LEU A 22 -6.83 10.91 -2.60
CA LEU A 22 -8.01 10.61 -3.43
C LEU A 22 -8.26 11.68 -4.49
N ALA A 23 -8.29 12.96 -4.10
CA ALA A 23 -8.58 14.07 -5.00
C ALA A 23 -7.58 14.17 -6.18
N VAL A 24 -6.32 13.79 -5.96
CA VAL A 24 -5.30 13.76 -7.03
C VAL A 24 -5.47 12.49 -7.86
N ALA A 25 -5.67 11.34 -7.20
CA ALA A 25 -5.82 10.04 -7.83
C ALA A 25 -7.04 9.95 -8.77
N GLU A 26 -8.11 10.70 -8.48
CA GLU A 26 -9.31 10.81 -9.33
C GLU A 26 -9.00 11.37 -10.72
N THR A 27 -7.98 12.23 -10.82
CA THR A 27 -7.55 12.81 -12.11
C THR A 27 -6.31 12.11 -12.65
N TYR A 28 -5.38 11.73 -11.78
CA TYR A 28 -4.07 11.17 -12.11
C TYR A 28 -3.87 9.85 -11.38
N TRP A 29 -4.22 8.76 -12.04
CA TRP A 29 -4.18 7.43 -11.46
C TRP A 29 -2.78 7.02 -10.97
N GLU A 30 -1.73 7.55 -11.62
CA GLU A 30 -0.33 7.37 -11.28
C GLU A 30 -0.02 7.73 -9.82
N ALA A 31 -0.81 8.62 -9.21
CA ALA A 31 -0.66 8.95 -7.79
C ALA A 31 -0.80 7.71 -6.88
N CYS A 32 -1.67 6.76 -7.21
CA CYS A 32 -1.80 5.51 -6.48
C CYS A 32 -0.57 4.61 -6.60
N GLU A 33 0.10 4.62 -7.76
CA GLU A 33 1.34 3.87 -7.99
C GLU A 33 2.49 4.50 -7.22
N VAL A 34 2.61 5.83 -7.24
CA VAL A 34 3.59 6.59 -6.45
C VAL A 34 3.43 6.31 -4.95
N GLU A 35 2.20 6.22 -4.45
CA GLU A 35 1.93 5.88 -3.05
C GLU A 35 2.36 4.45 -2.69
N GLN A 36 2.09 3.48 -3.58
CA GLN A 36 2.58 2.12 -3.39
C GLN A 36 4.12 2.06 -3.39
N GLU A 37 4.76 2.78 -4.32
CA GLU A 37 6.21 2.88 -4.42
C GLU A 37 6.80 3.56 -3.16
N LEU A 38 6.14 4.59 -2.64
CA LEU A 38 6.52 5.26 -1.39
C LEU A 38 6.55 4.27 -0.23
N PHE A 39 5.48 3.50 0.00
CA PHE A 39 5.45 2.50 1.06
C PHE A 39 6.51 1.42 0.86
N THR A 40 6.68 0.98 -0.38
CA THR A 40 7.70 0.00 -0.77
C THR A 40 9.12 0.47 -0.41
N LYS A 41 9.45 1.73 -0.69
CA LYS A 41 10.75 2.34 -0.40
C LYS A 41 10.95 2.55 1.10
N VAL A 42 9.99 3.17 1.78
CA VAL A 42 10.10 3.54 3.20
C VAL A 42 10.16 2.31 4.10
N LEU A 43 9.34 1.29 3.82
CA LEU A 43 9.27 0.09 4.63
C LEU A 43 10.34 -0.95 4.26
N GLN A 44 11.05 -0.77 3.13
CA GLN A 44 11.97 -1.75 2.58
C GLN A 44 11.33 -3.16 2.48
N ALA A 45 10.06 -3.18 2.09
CA ALA A 45 9.21 -4.36 2.04
C ALA A 45 8.60 -4.49 0.63
N ASN A 46 8.07 -5.67 0.31
CA ASN A 46 7.23 -5.83 -0.87
C ASN A 46 5.84 -5.32 -0.50
N VAL A 47 5.29 -4.38 -1.28
CA VAL A 47 3.96 -3.84 -1.05
C VAL A 47 3.13 -4.03 -2.29
N GLU A 48 2.04 -4.78 -2.14
CA GLU A 48 1.06 -5.01 -3.19
C GLU A 48 -0.24 -4.29 -2.83
N THR A 49 -0.92 -3.75 -3.84
CA THR A 49 -2.23 -3.15 -3.62
C THR A 49 -3.32 -4.06 -4.17
N THR A 50 -4.37 -4.30 -3.38
CA THR A 50 -5.50 -5.13 -3.80
C THR A 50 -6.80 -4.35 -3.99
N HIS A 51 -6.98 -3.25 -3.27
CA HIS A 51 -8.19 -2.43 -3.30
C HIS A 51 -7.81 -0.96 -3.33
N ARG A 52 -8.58 -0.15 -4.09
CA ARG A 52 -8.39 1.29 -4.21
C ARG A 52 -9.74 1.99 -4.16
N VAL A 53 -9.83 3.08 -3.38
CA VAL A 53 -11.06 3.88 -3.30
C VAL A 53 -11.40 4.51 -4.64
N VAL A 54 -10.39 5.02 -5.36
CA VAL A 54 -10.56 5.56 -6.71
C VAL A 54 -11.05 4.51 -7.74
N ALA A 55 -10.89 3.22 -7.45
CA ALA A 55 -11.45 2.11 -8.24
C ALA A 55 -12.88 1.71 -7.83
N GLY A 56 -13.52 2.47 -6.93
CA GLY A 56 -14.84 2.15 -6.38
C GLY A 56 -14.83 1.24 -5.14
N SER A 57 -13.68 0.96 -4.54
CA SER A 57 -13.62 0.22 -3.26
C SER A 57 -13.91 1.12 -2.06
N HIS A 58 -14.22 0.53 -0.91
CA HIS A 58 -14.47 1.28 0.33
C HIS A 58 -13.19 1.62 1.12
N VAL A 59 -12.05 1.04 0.72
CA VAL A 59 -10.78 1.17 1.44
C VAL A 59 -9.61 0.98 0.46
N CYS A 60 -8.52 1.72 0.64
CA CYS A 60 -7.25 1.39 0.00
C CYS A 60 -6.55 0.31 0.84
N ARG A 61 -6.23 -0.84 0.23
CA ARG A 61 -5.62 -1.97 0.95
C ARG A 61 -4.26 -2.32 0.38
N PHE A 62 -3.25 -2.21 1.23
CA PHE A 62 -1.87 -2.59 0.94
C PHE A 62 -1.52 -3.87 1.71
N VAL A 63 -1.02 -4.87 1.00
CA VAL A 63 -0.48 -6.10 1.56
C VAL A 63 1.03 -5.97 1.57
N ILE A 64 1.61 -6.01 2.76
CA ILE A 64 3.02 -5.81 3.00
C ILE A 64 3.64 -7.14 3.37
N THR A 65 4.68 -7.56 2.64
CA THR A 65 5.44 -8.78 2.94
C THR A 65 6.93 -8.49 3.05
N PRO A 66 7.66 -9.22 3.91
CA PRO A 66 9.10 -9.05 4.02
C PRO A 66 9.79 -9.28 2.67
N ARG A 67 10.75 -8.42 2.33
CA ARG A 67 11.67 -8.71 1.23
C ARG A 67 12.61 -9.83 1.66
N ASP A 68 12.79 -10.82 0.80
CA ASP A 68 13.83 -11.83 1.01
C ASP A 68 15.19 -11.09 1.00
N ARG A 69 15.91 -11.08 2.12
CA ARG A 69 17.17 -10.32 2.28
C ARG A 69 18.34 -10.89 1.46
N ARG A 70 18.08 -11.85 0.56
CA ARG A 70 19.09 -12.57 -0.25
C ARG A 70 19.44 -11.85 -1.56
N GLY A 71 19.68 -10.55 -1.54
CA GLY A 71 19.94 -9.83 -2.80
C GLY A 71 20.36 -8.36 -2.70
N SER A 72 21.06 -7.95 -1.65
CA SER A 72 21.83 -6.69 -1.68
C SER A 72 23.31 -7.06 -1.77
N ALA A 73 23.73 -7.35 -3.01
CA ALA A 73 25.13 -7.34 -3.42
C ALA A 73 25.45 -5.97 -4.03
#